data_AF-A0A661U3S0-F1
#
_entry.id   AF-A0A661U3S0-F1
#
_cell.length_a   1.000
_cell.length_b   1.000
_cell.length_c   1.000
_cell.angle_alpha   90.00
_cell.angle_beta   90.00
_cell.angle_gamma   90.00
#
_symmetry.space_group_name_H-M   'P 1'
#
loop_
_entity.id
_entity.type
_entity.pdbx_description
1 polymer ?
#
loop_
_entity_poly.entity_id
_entity_poly.type
_entity_poly.pdbx_seq_one_letter_code
_entity_poly.pdbx_strand_id
1 'polypeptide(L)' 'ADEDPRNPLSDEEILAKLKADGYDIARRTVAKYRDMLNIPSLWKRKRLSGVVRRNKRI' A
#
# COMPACT_ATOMS: atom_id res chain seq x y z
N ALA A 1 6.84 -8.36 11.11
CA ALA A 1 5.88 -7.86 10.11
C ALA A 1 4.90 -6.98 10.87
N ASP A 2 5.14 -5.67 10.87
CA ASP A 2 4.49 -4.69 11.76
C ASP A 2 3.40 -3.87 11.05
N GLU A 3 2.98 -4.29 9.85
CA GLU A 3 1.82 -3.69 9.18
C GLU A 3 0.53 -4.45 9.56
N ASP A 4 -0.56 -3.72 9.78
CA ASP A 4 -1.89 -4.31 9.96
C ASP A 4 -2.36 -4.96 8.63
N PRO A 5 -2.55 -6.28 8.57
CA PRO A 5 -3.02 -6.96 7.35
C PRO A 5 -4.43 -6.52 6.90
N ARG A 6 -5.22 -5.93 7.80
CA ARG A 6 -6.56 -5.41 7.53
C ARG A 6 -6.53 -4.03 6.89
N ASN A 7 -5.46 -3.25 7.13
CA ASN A 7 -5.25 -1.95 6.53
C ASN A 7 -3.85 -1.84 5.88
N PRO A 8 -3.63 -2.52 4.74
CA PRO A 8 -2.35 -2.46 4.05
C PRO A 8 -2.10 -1.05 3.52
N LEU A 9 -0.86 -0.57 3.65
CA LEU A 9 -0.48 0.78 3.25
C LEU A 9 -0.47 0.93 1.72
N SER A 10 -0.98 2.07 1.26
CA SER A 10 -0.78 2.58 -0.09
C SER A 10 0.68 2.97 -0.33
N ASP A 11 1.02 3.04 -1.60
CA ASP A 11 2.27 3.64 -2.04
C ASP A 11 2.39 5.13 -1.69
N GLU A 12 1.27 5.86 -1.60
CA GLU A 12 1.24 7.24 -1.10
C GLU A 12 1.54 7.32 0.41
N GLU A 13 0.96 6.44 1.21
CA GLU A 13 1.23 6.38 2.65
C GLU A 13 2.67 5.98 2.95
N ILE A 14 3.23 5.04 2.18
CA ILE A 14 4.64 4.69 2.28
C ILE A 14 5.53 5.88 1.92
N LEU A 15 5.20 6.61 0.85
CA LEU A 15 5.91 7.82 0.47
C LEU A 15 5.84 8.89 1.55
N ALA A 16 4.68 9.10 2.17
CA ALA A 16 4.52 10.07 3.25
C ALA A 16 5.38 9.71 4.47
N LYS A 17 5.44 8.42 4.85
CA LYS A 17 6.31 7.95 5.93
C LYS A 17 7.79 8.15 5.58
N LEU A 18 8.20 7.78 4.38
CA LEU A 18 9.59 7.95 3.93
C LEU A 18 9.99 9.43 3.88
N LYS A 19 9.09 10.32 3.47
CA LYS A 19 9.32 11.77 3.53
C LYS A 19 9.45 12.29 4.96
N ALA A 20 8.64 11.78 5.89
CA ALA A 20 8.75 12.12 7.30
C ALA A 20 10.09 11.66 7.90
N ASP A 21 10.62 10.53 7.43
CA ASP A 21 11.94 10.01 7.80
C ASP A 21 13.10 10.74 7.08
N GLY A 22 12.81 11.72 6.23
CA GLY A 22 13.80 12.55 5.52
C GLY A 22 14.21 12.04 4.13
N TYR A 23 13.56 10.99 3.62
CA TYR A 23 13.81 10.46 2.28
C TYR A 23 12.91 11.14 1.24
N ASP A 24 13.50 11.92 0.34
CA ASP A 24 12.78 12.48 -0.81
C ASP A 24 12.84 11.52 -2.01
N ILE A 25 11.84 10.65 -2.11
CA ILE A 25 11.67 9.76 -3.25
C ILE A 25 10.31 9.93 -3.90
N ALA A 26 10.20 9.56 -5.17
CA ALA A 26 8.95 9.60 -5.92
C ALA A 26 8.09 8.35 -5.69
N ARG A 27 6.76 8.50 -5.82
CA ARG A 27 5.77 7.41 -5.70
C ARG A 27 6.07 6.25 -6.66
N ARG A 28 6.53 6.56 -7.88
CA ARG A 28 6.94 5.55 -8.88
C ARG A 28 8.09 4.68 -8.39
N THR A 29 9.03 5.24 -7.63
CA THR A 29 10.15 4.52 -7.03
C THR A 29 9.65 3.54 -5.97
N VAL A 30 8.70 3.98 -5.12
CA VAL A 30 8.03 3.11 -4.15
C VAL A 30 7.32 1.95 -4.85
N ALA A 31 6.56 2.23 -5.92
CA ALA A 31 5.88 1.19 -6.70
C ALA A 31 6.88 0.17 -7.28
N LYS A 32 7.98 0.65 -7.88
CA LYS A 32 9.05 -0.21 -8.40
C LYS A 32 9.66 -1.10 -7.32
N TYR A 33 9.91 -0.56 -6.13
CA TYR A 33 10.40 -1.36 -5.00
C TYR A 33 9.36 -2.36 -4.49
N ARG A 34 8.06 -2.01 -4.46
CA ARG A 34 7.01 -2.98 -4.12
C ARG A 34 7.00 -4.16 -5.10
N ASP A 35 7.11 -3.89 -6.40
CA ASP A 35 7.14 -4.94 -7.42
C ASP A 35 8.38 -5.84 -7.26
N MET A 36 9.56 -5.25 -7.06
CA MET A 36 10.81 -5.99 -6.82
C MET A 36 10.76 -6.87 -5.57
N LEU A 37 10.07 -6.40 -4.53
CA LEU A 37 9.89 -7.14 -3.28
C LEU A 37 8.71 -8.13 -3.35
N ASN A 38 8.06 -8.29 -4.51
CA ASN A 38 6.84 -9.09 -4.69
C ASN A 38 5.72 -8.72 -3.71
N ILE A 39 5.65 -7.44 -3.31
CA ILE A 39 4.65 -6.88 -2.40
C ILE A 39 3.45 -6.45 -3.25
N PRO A 40 2.32 -7.20 -3.23
CA PRO A 40 1.18 -6.87 -4.07
C PRO A 40 0.58 -5.51 -3.72
N SER A 41 -0.04 -4.87 -4.70
CA SER A 41 -0.69 -3.57 -4.54
C SER A 41 -1.81 -3.60 -3.50
N LEU A 42 -2.13 -2.42 -3.00
CA LEU A 42 -3.15 -2.18 -1.98
C LEU A 42 -4.51 -2.82 -2.35
N TRP A 43 -4.94 -2.67 -3.60
CA TRP A 43 -6.19 -3.24 -4.10
C TRP A 43 -6.20 -4.77 -4.07
N LYS A 44 -5.09 -5.38 -4.52
CA LYS A 44 -4.93 -6.83 -4.50
C LYS A 44 -4.92 -7.34 -3.05
N ARG A 45 -4.27 -6.62 -2.13
CA ARG A 45 -4.25 -6.95 -0.69
C ARG A 45 -5.62 -6.79 -0.02
N LYS A 46 -6.36 -5.71 -0.31
CA LYS A 46 -7.74 -5.50 0.20
C LYS A 46 -8.69 -6.61 -0.24
N ARG A 47 -8.55 -7.12 -1.47
CA ARG A 47 -9.32 -8.27 -1.96
C ARG A 47 -9.00 -9.55 -1.19
N LEU A 48 -7.71 -9.79 -0.86
CA LEU A 48 -7.26 -10.97 -0.12
C LEU A 48 -7.62 -10.92 1.37
N SER A 49 -7.63 -9.73 1.99
CA SER A 49 -7.90 -9.58 3.43
C SER A 49 -9.39 -9.61 3.81
N GLY A 50 -10.31 -9.71 2.83
CA GLY A 50 -11.75 -9.76 3.07
C GLY A 50 -12.37 -8.45 3.59
N VAL A 51 -11.59 -7.36 3.67
CA VAL A 51 -12.02 -6.05 4.20
C VAL A 51 -12.84 -5.24 3.17
N VAL A 52 -12.95 -5.70 1.93
CA VAL A 52 -13.81 -5.08 0.91
C VAL A 52 -15.28 -5.22 1.32
N ARG A 53 -15.78 -4.19 2.03
CA ARG A 53 -17.21 -3.92 2.12
C ARG A 53 -17.69 -3.62 0.70
N ARG A 54 -18.41 -4.57 0.12
CA ARG A 54 -19.14 -4.39 -1.14
C ARG A 54 -20.11 -3.21 -0.95
N ASN A 55 -19.76 -2.03 -1.44
CA ASN A 55 -20.78 -1.01 -1.71
C ASN A 55 -21.58 -1.51 -2.92
N LYS A 56 -22.67 -2.22 -2.62
CA LYS A 56 -23.82 -2.38 -3.51
C LYS A 56 -24.63 -1.08 -3.45
N ARG A 57 -25.21 -0.67 -4.58
CA ARG A 57 -25.92 0.59 -4.91
C ARG A 57 -24.96 1.57 -5.60
N ILE A 58 -25.20 2.02 -6.83
CA ILE A 58 -26.46 2.27 -7.56
C ILE A 58 -26.41 1.57 -8.93
#